data_AF-A0A943ILY8-F1
#
_entry.id   AF-A0A943ILY8-F1
#
_cell.length_a   1.000
_cell.length_b   1.000
_cell.length_c   1.000
_cell.angle_alpha   90.00
_cell.angle_beta   90.00
_cell.angle_gamma   90.00
#
_symmetry.space_group_name_H-M   'P 1'
#
loop_
_entity.id
_entity.type
_entity.pdbx_description
1 polymer ?
#
loop_
_entity_poly.entity_id
_entity_poly.type
_entity_poly.pdbx_seq_one_letter_code
_entity_poly.pdbx_strand_id
1 'polypeptide(L)'
;MASTYTMVAYGSQGSAVRQLQNELNKRGYSLDQDGIFGKKTRAAVRDYQKKNGLTMVDGIAGDETWGSLLSAPTAAEQAAQAAAAAEAAAPRAEVTAGTARRLQELERGYTPSDEVTAAQAYRDSVAALEPEAYRSRFEERLQALYDQIAGREAFDYDPEEDESYQRYARLYAARGAAAMEDTLGKAAALTGGYASSYAQSAGQQAYNGYLQELAAMVPELRQAALAEYQQEGKALQNQYSMLDAQEKADYDRWQAARGDWQKQLEAAQAAYEDAGSQDQKLYQTLLAHFSDKAEQERKLSASGVRLTDSGDTGSRGESLSSTAAESLQRAVVNYLKRGNGDLAQALAAQYTARMTPAQRQRFEKLLGQYGMTLA
;
A
#
# COMPACT_ATOMS: atom_id res chain seq x y z
N MET A 1 -16.66 -37.24 76.56
CA MET A 1 -17.63 -37.03 75.45
C MET A 1 -18.45 -38.30 75.36
N ALA A 2 -19.77 -38.23 75.51
CA ALA A 2 -20.61 -39.42 75.45
C ALA A 2 -20.63 -39.95 74.01
N SER A 3 -20.35 -41.24 73.84
CA SER A 3 -20.42 -41.95 72.56
C SER A 3 -21.77 -41.71 71.89
N THR A 4 -21.77 -41.11 70.70
CA THR A 4 -22.99 -40.83 69.93
C THR A 4 -23.55 -42.08 69.23
N TYR A 5 -22.79 -43.18 69.23
CA TYR A 5 -23.17 -44.44 68.60
C TYR A 5 -23.23 -45.57 69.62
N THR A 6 -24.20 -46.47 69.47
CA THR A 6 -24.33 -47.65 70.31
C THR A 6 -23.20 -48.61 69.98
N MET A 7 -22.31 -48.87 70.94
CA MET A 7 -21.29 -49.90 70.83
C MET A 7 -21.97 -51.26 70.66
N VAL A 8 -21.65 -51.95 69.57
CA VAL A 8 -22.18 -53.29 69.29
C VAL A 8 -21.04 -54.31 69.19
N ALA A 9 -21.22 -55.44 69.87
CA ALA A 9 -20.23 -56.49 70.01
C ALA A 9 -20.86 -57.87 69.76
N TYR A 10 -20.04 -58.92 69.79
CA TYR A 10 -20.54 -60.28 69.63
C TYR A 10 -21.67 -60.61 70.63
N GLY A 11 -22.80 -61.08 70.11
CA GLY A 11 -24.00 -61.36 70.89
C GLY A 11 -24.97 -60.17 71.04
N SER A 12 -24.58 -58.95 70.63
CA SER A 12 -25.52 -57.82 70.54
C SER A 12 -26.61 -58.10 69.49
N GLN A 13 -27.81 -57.59 69.74
CA GLN A 13 -28.94 -57.68 68.81
C GLN A 13 -29.69 -56.35 68.74
N GLY A 14 -30.33 -56.07 67.61
CA GLY A 14 -31.23 -54.92 67.44
C GLY A 14 -30.88 -54.03 66.26
N SER A 15 -31.52 -52.87 66.20
CA SER A 15 -31.43 -51.92 65.08
C SER A 15 -30.01 -51.41 64.84
N ALA A 16 -29.21 -51.19 65.90
CA ALA A 16 -27.82 -50.76 65.79
C ALA A 16 -26.93 -51.80 65.08
N VAL A 17 -27.17 -53.09 65.31
CA VAL A 17 -26.46 -54.18 64.63
C VAL A 17 -26.89 -54.27 63.17
N ARG A 18 -28.19 -54.10 62.89
CA ARG A 18 -28.70 -54.07 61.51
C ARG A 18 -28.11 -52.90 60.72
N GLN A 19 -27.98 -51.73 61.34
CA GLN A 19 -27.31 -50.57 60.75
C GLN A 19 -25.84 -50.86 60.46
N LEU A 20 -25.12 -51.49 61.40
CA LEU A 20 -23.73 -51.88 61.18
C LEU A 20 -23.57 -52.88 60.03
N GLN A 21 -24.42 -53.92 60.00
CA GLN A 21 -24.43 -54.91 58.92
C GLN A 21 -24.72 -54.23 57.56
N ASN A 22 -25.64 -53.27 57.52
CA ASN A 22 -25.94 -52.50 56.32
C ASN A 22 -24.74 -51.66 55.87
N GLU A 23 -24.08 -50.95 56.78
CA GLU A 23 -22.90 -50.14 56.46
C GLU A 23 -21.69 -50.99 56.03
N LEU A 24 -21.49 -52.16 56.62
CA LEU A 24 -20.49 -53.11 56.14
C LEU A 24 -20.86 -53.64 54.75
N ASN A 25 -22.13 -53.98 54.51
CA ASN A 25 -22.55 -54.45 53.19
C ASN A 25 -22.34 -53.39 52.09
N LYS A 26 -22.59 -52.11 52.39
CA LYS A 26 -22.28 -50.98 51.48
C LYS A 26 -20.80 -50.86 51.14
N ARG A 27 -19.91 -51.53 51.88
CA ARG A 27 -18.45 -51.55 51.70
C ARG A 27 -17.95 -52.89 51.14
N GLY A 28 -18.86 -53.71 50.61
CA GLY A 28 -18.53 -54.95 49.90
C GLY A 28 -18.51 -56.20 50.77
N TYR A 29 -18.98 -56.12 52.02
CA TYR A 29 -19.23 -57.31 52.84
C TYR A 29 -20.57 -57.95 52.45
N SER A 30 -20.71 -59.26 52.62
CA SER A 30 -21.95 -60.00 52.33
C SER A 30 -22.51 -60.61 53.60
N LEU A 31 -23.07 -59.76 54.46
CA LEU A 31 -23.69 -60.13 55.72
C LEU A 31 -25.22 -60.18 55.59
N ASP A 32 -25.84 -61.09 56.31
CA ASP A 32 -27.30 -61.09 56.50
C ASP A 32 -27.67 -59.91 57.43
N GLN A 33 -28.59 -59.03 57.02
CA GLN A 33 -29.04 -57.86 57.81
C GLN A 33 -30.11 -58.23 58.85
N ASP A 34 -29.87 -59.33 59.56
CA ASP A 34 -30.79 -59.89 60.54
C ASP A 34 -30.85 -59.07 61.85
N GLY A 35 -29.88 -58.19 62.09
CA GLY A 35 -29.73 -57.44 63.33
C GLY A 35 -29.13 -58.27 64.47
N ILE A 36 -28.47 -59.40 64.18
CA ILE A 36 -27.80 -60.27 65.15
C ILE A 36 -26.28 -60.22 64.93
N PHE A 37 -25.53 -59.82 65.95
CA PHE A 37 -24.08 -59.72 65.85
C PHE A 37 -23.46 -61.10 66.09
N GLY A 38 -23.52 -61.94 65.06
CA GLY A 38 -22.98 -63.28 65.04
C GLY A 38 -21.51 -63.36 64.62
N LYS A 39 -21.03 -64.60 64.45
CA LYS A 39 -19.63 -64.88 64.06
C LYS A 39 -19.24 -64.23 62.72
N LYS A 40 -20.17 -64.18 61.76
CA LYS A 40 -19.96 -63.55 60.44
C LYS A 40 -19.80 -62.04 60.55
N THR A 41 -20.69 -61.36 61.29
CA THR A 41 -20.62 -59.91 61.53
C THR A 41 -19.34 -59.54 62.28
N ARG A 42 -18.96 -60.31 63.31
CA ARG A 42 -17.68 -60.11 64.01
C ARG A 42 -16.47 -60.23 63.10
N ALA A 43 -16.47 -61.24 62.23
CA ALA A 43 -15.38 -61.45 61.27
C ALA A 43 -15.27 -60.28 60.28
N ALA A 44 -16.40 -59.77 59.79
CA ALA A 44 -16.45 -58.63 58.89
C ALA A 44 -16.01 -57.31 59.55
N VAL A 45 -16.44 -57.04 60.80
CA VAL A 45 -15.98 -55.87 61.57
C VAL A 45 -14.47 -55.93 61.76
N ARG A 46 -13.93 -57.09 62.14
CA ARG A 46 -12.49 -57.27 62.35
C ARG A 46 -11.69 -57.11 61.05
N ASP A 47 -12.21 -57.62 59.94
CA ASP A 47 -11.59 -57.43 58.63
C ASP A 47 -11.62 -55.96 58.20
N TYR A 48 -12.74 -55.26 58.44
CA TYR A 48 -12.88 -53.84 58.16
C TYR A 48 -11.89 -52.99 58.97
N GLN A 49 -11.82 -53.24 60.29
CA GLN A 49 -10.88 -52.58 61.20
C GLN A 49 -9.43 -52.77 60.72
N LYS A 50 -9.06 -53.98 60.32
CA LYS A 50 -7.72 -54.28 59.80
C LYS A 50 -7.45 -53.57 58.47
N LYS A 51 -8.39 -53.58 57.53
CA LYS A 51 -8.23 -52.97 56.19
C LYS A 51 -8.11 -51.46 56.25
N ASN A 52 -8.80 -50.81 57.19
CA ASN A 52 -8.78 -49.35 57.34
C ASN A 52 -7.76 -48.87 58.40
N GLY A 53 -6.91 -49.76 58.89
CA GLY A 53 -5.81 -49.41 59.80
C GLY A 53 -6.27 -48.86 61.16
N LEU A 54 -7.42 -49.32 61.68
CA LEU A 54 -7.93 -48.88 62.97
C LEU A 54 -7.06 -49.41 64.11
N THR A 55 -6.92 -48.60 65.16
CA THR A 55 -5.99 -48.88 66.28
C THR A 55 -6.39 -50.14 67.05
N MET A 56 -7.70 -50.43 67.08
CA MET A 56 -8.27 -51.62 67.73
C MET A 56 -8.91 -52.55 66.71
N VAL A 57 -8.43 -53.80 66.67
CA VAL A 57 -8.93 -54.90 65.82
C VAL A 57 -9.57 -55.98 66.70
N ASP A 58 -10.48 -55.55 67.55
CA ASP A 58 -11.15 -56.36 68.57
C ASP A 58 -12.43 -57.05 68.05
N GLY A 59 -12.93 -56.63 66.88
CA GLY A 59 -14.20 -57.07 66.33
C GLY A 59 -15.41 -56.48 67.05
N ILE A 60 -15.24 -55.32 67.72
CA ILE A 60 -16.29 -54.54 68.38
C ILE A 60 -16.46 -53.23 67.61
N ALA A 61 -17.69 -52.90 67.20
CA ALA A 61 -17.95 -51.62 66.56
C ALA A 61 -18.24 -50.54 67.61
N GLY A 62 -17.17 -49.91 68.10
CA GLY A 62 -17.20 -48.70 68.93
C GLY A 62 -17.11 -47.41 68.10
N ASP A 63 -16.96 -46.26 68.76
CA ASP A 63 -16.97 -44.93 68.11
C ASP A 63 -15.92 -44.77 67.00
N GLU A 64 -14.71 -45.31 67.19
CA GLU A 64 -13.65 -45.26 66.16
C GLU A 64 -14.06 -46.05 64.91
N THR A 65 -14.68 -47.22 65.10
CA THR A 65 -15.16 -48.06 63.99
C THR A 65 -16.36 -47.44 63.29
N TRP A 66 -17.31 -46.87 64.05
CA TRP A 66 -18.46 -46.15 63.49
C TRP A 66 -18.06 -44.87 62.75
N GLY A 67 -17.15 -44.08 63.33
CA GLY A 67 -16.65 -42.85 62.71
C GLY A 67 -15.89 -43.12 61.42
N SER A 68 -15.05 -44.16 61.40
CA SER A 68 -14.40 -44.63 60.18
C SER A 68 -15.40 -45.15 59.16
N LEU A 69 -16.37 -45.99 59.57
CA LEU A 69 -17.40 -46.49 58.67
C LEU A 69 -18.13 -45.33 58.01
N LEU A 70 -18.70 -44.40 58.76
CA LEU A 70 -19.51 -43.32 58.19
C LEU A 70 -18.71 -42.30 57.35
N SER A 71 -17.40 -42.17 57.60
CA SER A 71 -16.54 -41.25 56.83
C SER A 71 -15.87 -41.92 55.63
N ALA A 72 -15.75 -43.26 55.64
CA ALA A 72 -15.14 -43.99 54.54
C ALA A 72 -16.10 -44.08 53.35
N PRO A 73 -15.62 -43.78 52.13
CA PRO A 73 -16.43 -43.85 50.92
C PRO A 73 -16.96 -45.27 50.74
N THR A 74 -18.23 -45.38 50.37
CA THR A 74 -18.89 -46.65 50.09
C THR A 74 -18.27 -47.34 48.88
N ALA A 75 -18.51 -48.65 48.72
CA ALA A 75 -18.04 -49.38 47.54
C ALA A 75 -18.62 -48.79 46.24
N ALA A 76 -19.83 -48.21 46.29
CA ALA A 76 -20.43 -47.52 45.15
C ALA A 76 -19.71 -46.20 44.82
N GLU A 77 -19.32 -45.42 45.82
CA GLU A 77 -18.55 -44.17 45.62
C GLU A 77 -17.11 -44.45 45.18
N GLN A 78 -16.47 -45.50 45.71
CA GLN A 78 -15.16 -45.96 45.26
C GLN A 78 -15.22 -46.49 43.83
N ALA A 79 -16.28 -47.23 43.47
CA ALA A 79 -16.50 -47.67 42.09
C ALA A 79 -16.79 -46.50 41.15
N ALA A 80 -17.54 -45.47 41.59
CA ALA A 80 -17.79 -44.26 40.81
C ALA A 80 -16.52 -43.42 40.63
N GLN A 81 -15.68 -43.30 41.66
CA GLN A 81 -14.39 -42.61 41.58
C GLN A 81 -13.39 -43.39 40.72
N ALA A 82 -13.36 -44.72 40.82
CA ALA A 82 -12.55 -45.57 39.96
C ALA A 82 -13.04 -45.57 38.50
N ALA A 83 -14.35 -45.53 38.28
CA ALA A 83 -14.95 -45.40 36.95
C ALA A 83 -14.69 -44.01 36.35
N ALA A 84 -14.82 -42.93 37.12
CA ALA A 84 -14.49 -41.57 36.69
C ALA A 84 -12.97 -41.41 36.42
N ALA A 85 -12.12 -42.03 37.24
CA ALA A 85 -10.68 -42.07 37.01
C ALA A 85 -10.30 -42.93 35.79
N ALA A 86 -11.00 -44.04 35.54
CA ALA A 86 -10.83 -44.88 34.36
C ALA A 86 -11.37 -44.21 33.08
N GLU A 87 -12.45 -43.45 33.16
CA GLU A 87 -13.03 -42.66 32.07
C GLU A 87 -12.18 -41.41 31.76
N ALA A 88 -11.56 -40.81 32.78
CA ALA A 88 -10.54 -39.77 32.62
C ALA A 88 -9.19 -40.31 32.12
N ALA A 89 -8.89 -41.60 32.36
CA ALA A 89 -7.69 -42.28 31.89
C ALA A 89 -7.88 -43.01 30.55
N ALA A 90 -9.11 -43.09 30.03
CA ALA A 90 -9.38 -43.63 28.70
C ALA A 90 -8.74 -42.70 27.65
N PRO A 91 -8.00 -43.23 26.67
CA PRO A 91 -7.35 -42.42 25.65
C PRO A 91 -8.42 -41.75 24.78
N ARG A 92 -8.73 -40.48 25.09
CA ARG A 92 -9.47 -39.61 24.17
C ARG A 92 -8.52 -39.29 23.03
N ALA A 93 -9.00 -39.35 21.79
CA ALA A 93 -8.23 -38.96 20.61
C ALA A 93 -7.98 -37.44 20.64
N GLU A 94 -7.05 -37.02 21.48
CA GLU A 94 -6.71 -35.63 21.73
C GLU A 94 -5.54 -35.20 20.83
N VAL A 95 -5.54 -33.92 20.48
CA VAL A 95 -4.46 -33.25 19.76
C VAL A 95 -3.74 -32.30 20.73
N THR A 96 -2.49 -31.98 20.45
CA THR A 96 -1.75 -30.99 21.25
C THR A 96 -2.41 -29.61 21.16
N ALA A 97 -2.27 -28.81 22.22
CA ALA A 97 -2.85 -27.47 22.29
C ALA A 97 -2.34 -26.56 21.16
N GLY A 98 -1.06 -26.65 20.80
CA GLY A 98 -0.48 -25.93 19.68
C GLY A 98 -1.11 -26.30 18.33
N THR A 99 -1.26 -27.61 18.05
CA THR A 99 -1.91 -28.10 16.82
C THR A 99 -3.38 -27.68 16.76
N ALA A 100 -4.13 -27.81 17.86
CA ALA A 100 -5.52 -27.41 17.94
C ALA A 100 -5.72 -25.91 17.67
N ARG A 101 -4.90 -25.06 18.30
CA ARG A 101 -4.95 -23.61 18.11
C ARG A 101 -4.65 -23.25 16.66
N ARG A 102 -3.60 -23.84 16.08
CA ARG A 102 -3.19 -23.48 14.71
C ARG A 102 -4.22 -23.92 13.67
N LEU A 103 -4.81 -25.10 13.83
CA LEU A 103 -5.94 -25.53 13.00
C LEU A 103 -7.12 -24.58 13.12
N GLN A 104 -7.52 -24.23 14.34
CA GLN A 104 -8.62 -23.28 14.55
C GLN A 104 -8.37 -21.93 13.86
N GLU A 105 -7.13 -21.43 13.89
CA GLU A 105 -6.75 -20.21 13.18
C GLU A 105 -6.85 -20.37 11.66
N LEU A 106 -6.36 -21.48 11.10
CA LEU A 106 -6.36 -21.74 9.64
C LEU A 106 -7.77 -22.05 9.10
N GLU A 107 -8.60 -22.76 9.86
CA GLU A 107 -9.98 -23.13 9.49
C GLU A 107 -10.94 -21.94 9.47
N ARG A 108 -10.60 -20.83 10.13
CA ARG A 108 -11.36 -19.57 10.02
C ARG A 108 -11.34 -18.98 8.60
N GLY A 109 -10.39 -19.40 7.77
CA GLY A 109 -10.26 -19.00 6.38
C GLY A 109 -8.97 -18.23 6.10
N TYR A 110 -8.74 -17.98 4.82
CA TYR A 110 -7.56 -17.28 4.34
C TYR A 110 -7.59 -15.79 4.75
N THR A 111 -6.49 -15.31 5.33
CA THR A 111 -6.25 -13.89 5.62
C THR A 111 -4.95 -13.50 4.93
N PRO A 112 -4.94 -12.47 4.06
CA PRO A 112 -3.72 -12.03 3.38
C PRO A 112 -2.61 -11.66 4.36
N SER A 113 -1.38 -12.09 4.07
CA SER A 113 -0.20 -11.65 4.83
C SER A 113 0.17 -10.19 4.58
N ASP A 114 1.05 -9.66 5.43
CA ASP A 114 1.56 -8.29 5.32
C ASP A 114 2.27 -8.03 3.99
N GLU A 115 2.81 -9.07 3.36
CA GLU A 115 3.46 -8.96 2.05
C GLU A 115 2.44 -8.72 0.94
N VAL A 116 1.31 -9.45 0.96
CA VAL A 116 0.21 -9.26 0.01
C VAL A 116 -0.40 -7.88 0.17
N THR A 117 -0.66 -7.45 1.41
CA THR A 117 -1.24 -6.14 1.68
C THR A 117 -0.27 -5.00 1.34
N ALA A 118 1.03 -5.18 1.58
CA ALA A 118 2.08 -4.24 1.16
C ALA A 118 2.20 -4.14 -0.36
N ALA A 119 2.15 -5.27 -1.08
CA ALA A 119 2.18 -5.29 -2.54
C ALA A 119 0.93 -4.62 -3.13
N GLN A 120 -0.24 -4.84 -2.53
CA GLN A 120 -1.47 -4.15 -2.89
C GLN A 120 -1.35 -2.63 -2.71
N ALA A 121 -0.87 -2.19 -1.54
CA ALA A 121 -0.69 -0.77 -1.25
C ALA A 121 0.32 -0.12 -2.22
N TYR A 122 1.37 -0.85 -2.60
CA TYR A 122 2.32 -0.39 -3.61
C TYR A 122 1.67 -0.24 -4.98
N ARG A 123 0.93 -1.24 -5.47
CA ARG A 123 0.16 -1.14 -6.72
C ARG A 123 -0.77 0.06 -6.72
N ASP A 124 -1.56 0.22 -5.66
CA ASP A 124 -2.53 1.32 -5.55
C ASP A 124 -1.84 2.69 -5.55
N SER A 125 -0.66 2.78 -4.92
CA SER A 125 0.16 4.00 -4.96
C SER A 125 0.69 4.32 -6.36
N VAL A 126 1.05 3.30 -7.16
CA VAL A 126 1.50 3.48 -8.54
C VAL A 126 0.33 3.92 -9.41
N ALA A 127 -0.86 3.31 -9.24
CA ALA A 127 -2.07 3.73 -9.93
C ALA A 127 -2.40 5.22 -9.66
N ALA A 128 -2.20 5.70 -8.43
CA ALA A 128 -2.40 7.11 -8.06
C ALA A 128 -1.42 8.10 -8.72
N LEU A 129 -0.31 7.61 -9.30
CA LEU A 129 0.68 8.40 -10.04
C LEU A 129 0.36 8.52 -11.54
N GLU A 130 -0.85 8.19 -11.96
CA GLU A 130 -1.27 8.33 -13.36
C GLU A 130 -0.97 9.76 -13.89
N PRO A 131 -0.21 9.89 -14.99
CA PRO A 131 0.00 11.17 -15.62
C PRO A 131 -1.32 11.79 -16.09
N GLU A 132 -1.49 13.07 -15.79
CA GLU A 132 -2.65 13.82 -16.28
C GLU A 132 -2.69 13.85 -17.81
N ALA A 133 -3.88 14.12 -18.36
CA ALA A 133 -4.05 14.27 -19.80
C ALA A 133 -3.10 15.35 -20.34
N TYR A 134 -2.48 15.06 -21.49
CA TYR A 134 -1.57 16.01 -22.13
C TYR A 134 -2.27 17.34 -22.40
N ARG A 135 -1.59 18.42 -22.06
CA ARG A 135 -2.00 19.79 -22.39
C ARG A 135 -0.80 20.50 -22.99
N SER A 136 -0.94 20.93 -24.24
CA SER A 136 0.08 21.72 -24.90
C SER A 136 0.25 23.06 -24.19
N ARG A 137 1.51 23.49 -24.02
CA ARG A 137 1.83 24.84 -23.55
C ARG A 137 2.09 25.80 -24.71
N PHE A 138 2.14 25.26 -25.92
CA PHE A 138 2.56 25.96 -27.12
C PHE A 138 1.42 26.15 -28.11
N GLU A 139 0.29 25.45 -27.95
CA GLU A 139 -0.88 25.47 -28.83
C GLU A 139 -1.33 26.89 -29.18
N GLU A 140 -1.58 27.75 -28.19
CA GLU A 140 -2.01 29.15 -28.44
C GLU A 140 -0.97 29.94 -29.26
N ARG A 141 0.32 29.74 -28.98
CA ARG A 141 1.40 30.47 -29.64
C ARG A 141 1.71 29.91 -31.03
N LEU A 142 1.59 28.61 -31.22
CA LEU A 142 1.66 27.95 -32.53
C LEU A 142 0.53 28.43 -33.43
N GLN A 143 -0.70 28.50 -32.89
CA GLN A 143 -1.85 29.02 -33.62
C GLN A 143 -1.65 30.49 -34.02
N ALA A 144 -1.19 31.34 -33.08
CA ALA A 144 -0.91 32.74 -33.39
C ALA A 144 0.16 32.92 -34.48
N LEU A 145 1.23 32.12 -34.44
CA LEU A 145 2.27 32.12 -35.48
C LEU A 145 1.73 31.61 -36.82
N TYR A 146 0.90 30.57 -36.80
CA TYR A 146 0.25 30.05 -38.01
C TYR A 146 -0.63 31.12 -38.65
N ASP A 147 -1.49 31.78 -37.87
CA ASP A 147 -2.38 32.84 -38.35
C ASP A 147 -1.58 34.03 -38.90
N GLN A 148 -0.46 34.39 -38.24
CA GLN A 148 0.44 35.43 -38.73
C GLN A 148 1.12 35.06 -40.04
N ILE A 149 1.52 33.80 -40.24
CA ILE A 149 2.12 33.31 -41.49
C ILE A 149 1.08 33.22 -42.60
N ALA A 150 -0.10 32.68 -42.30
CA ALA A 150 -1.19 32.49 -43.24
C ALA A 150 -1.84 33.82 -43.67
N GLY A 151 -1.87 34.80 -42.76
CA GLY A 151 -2.40 36.14 -42.99
C GLY A 151 -1.44 37.11 -43.68
N ARG A 152 -0.21 36.69 -44.04
CA ARG A 152 0.72 37.59 -44.75
C ARG A 152 0.18 37.90 -46.15
N GLU A 153 -0.01 39.18 -46.41
CA GLU A 153 -0.36 39.66 -47.74
C GLU A 153 0.76 39.40 -48.74
N ALA A 154 0.39 39.27 -50.02
CA ALA A 154 1.38 39.16 -51.08
C ALA A 154 2.23 40.44 -51.13
N PHE A 155 3.52 40.28 -51.45
CA PHE A 155 4.41 41.43 -51.57
C PHE A 155 3.90 42.38 -52.66
N ASP A 156 3.65 43.61 -52.26
CA ASP A 156 3.38 44.74 -53.13
C ASP A 156 4.30 45.90 -52.74
N TYR A 157 4.68 46.73 -53.73
CA TYR A 157 5.61 47.84 -53.52
C TYR A 157 5.07 49.12 -54.12
N ASP A 158 4.67 50.04 -53.26
CA ASP A 158 4.34 51.42 -53.62
C ASP A 158 5.51 52.35 -53.24
N PRO A 159 6.22 52.94 -54.23
CA PRO A 159 7.27 53.91 -53.97
C PRO A 159 6.78 55.13 -53.18
N GLU A 160 5.52 55.56 -53.35
CA GLU A 160 5.01 56.76 -52.68
C GLU A 160 4.81 56.55 -51.16
N GLU A 161 4.58 55.31 -50.73
CA GLU A 161 4.47 54.94 -49.31
C GLU A 161 5.82 54.65 -48.66
N ASP A 162 6.87 54.39 -49.45
CA ASP A 162 8.22 54.08 -48.97
C ASP A 162 8.93 55.33 -48.43
N GLU A 163 9.25 55.35 -47.12
CA GLU A 163 9.95 56.47 -46.47
C GLU A 163 11.32 56.78 -47.10
N SER A 164 12.04 55.74 -47.53
CA SER A 164 13.35 55.90 -48.15
C SER A 164 13.21 56.57 -49.52
N TYR A 165 12.21 56.16 -50.32
CA TYR A 165 11.89 56.81 -51.59
C TYR A 165 11.46 58.26 -51.39
N GLN A 166 10.56 58.54 -50.44
CA GLN A 166 10.14 59.92 -50.12
C GLN A 166 11.35 60.80 -49.74
N ARG A 167 12.31 60.26 -49.00
CA ARG A 167 13.53 60.97 -48.62
C ARG A 167 14.41 61.26 -49.84
N TYR A 168 14.60 60.29 -50.74
CA TYR A 168 15.30 60.50 -52.00
C TYR A 168 14.58 61.51 -52.89
N ALA A 169 13.26 61.42 -53.02
CA ALA A 169 12.45 62.32 -53.83
C ALA A 169 12.64 63.79 -53.40
N ARG A 170 12.61 64.07 -52.09
CA ARG A 170 12.89 65.42 -51.56
C ARG A 170 14.31 65.90 -51.87
N LEU A 171 15.31 65.02 -51.72
CA LEU A 171 16.71 65.35 -52.02
C LEU A 171 16.92 65.67 -53.50
N TYR A 172 16.37 64.84 -54.38
CA TYR A 172 16.50 64.98 -55.83
C TYR A 172 15.71 66.17 -56.36
N ALA A 173 14.52 66.46 -55.83
CA ALA A 173 13.77 67.67 -56.14
C ALA A 173 14.55 68.94 -55.74
N ALA A 174 15.16 68.95 -54.55
CA ALA A 174 15.97 70.09 -54.09
C ALA A 174 17.21 70.31 -54.98
N ARG A 175 17.89 69.22 -55.38
CA ARG A 175 19.05 69.28 -56.30
C ARG A 175 18.66 69.75 -57.69
N GLY A 176 17.55 69.22 -58.23
CA GLY A 176 17.02 69.65 -59.51
C GLY A 176 16.65 71.14 -59.51
N ALA A 177 15.97 71.61 -58.46
CA ALA A 177 15.60 73.02 -58.31
C ALA A 177 16.85 73.93 -58.26
N ALA A 178 17.87 73.55 -57.48
CA ALA A 178 19.12 74.29 -57.40
C ALA A 178 19.87 74.32 -58.75
N ALA A 179 19.90 73.21 -59.50
CA ALA A 179 20.51 73.16 -60.82
C ALA A 179 19.76 74.01 -61.85
N MET A 180 18.42 74.05 -61.77
CA MET A 180 17.58 74.93 -62.59
C MET A 180 17.83 76.40 -62.27
N GLU A 181 17.95 76.75 -60.99
CA GLU A 181 18.25 78.12 -60.54
C GLU A 181 19.64 78.58 -61.03
N ASP A 182 20.66 77.72 -60.93
CA ASP A 182 22.01 78.00 -61.42
C ASP A 182 22.06 78.18 -62.95
N THR A 183 21.35 77.34 -63.72
CA THR A 183 21.27 77.46 -65.18
C THR A 183 20.54 78.73 -65.62
N LEU A 184 19.44 79.10 -64.95
CA LEU A 184 18.73 80.35 -65.19
C LEU A 184 19.55 81.58 -64.81
N GLY A 185 20.25 81.54 -63.66
CA GLY A 185 21.10 82.63 -63.19
C GLY A 185 22.26 82.90 -64.15
N LYS A 186 22.93 81.84 -64.64
CA LYS A 186 23.98 81.94 -65.66
C LYS A 186 23.47 82.54 -66.96
N ALA A 187 22.26 82.16 -67.39
CA ALA A 187 21.67 82.71 -68.59
C ALA A 187 21.24 84.17 -68.44
N ALA A 188 20.61 84.54 -67.33
CA ALA A 188 20.22 85.91 -67.04
C ALA A 188 21.44 86.86 -67.01
N ALA A 189 22.58 86.37 -66.50
CA ALA A 189 23.85 87.10 -66.54
C ALA A 189 24.37 87.34 -67.97
N LEU A 190 24.13 86.40 -68.89
CA LEU A 190 24.55 86.50 -70.30
C LEU A 190 23.60 87.34 -71.16
N THR A 191 22.31 87.38 -70.84
CA THR A 191 21.26 88.07 -71.61
C THR A 191 20.89 89.45 -71.08
N GLY A 192 21.53 89.93 -70.01
CA GLY A 192 21.25 91.23 -69.42
C GLY A 192 19.91 91.29 -68.66
N GLY A 193 19.49 90.18 -68.06
CA GLY A 193 18.27 90.08 -67.25
C GLY A 193 17.02 89.59 -68.00
N TYR A 194 17.10 89.31 -69.30
CA TYR A 194 15.97 88.75 -70.06
C TYR A 194 15.90 87.23 -69.91
N ALA A 195 14.73 86.71 -69.53
CA ALA A 195 14.45 85.28 -69.48
C ALA A 195 14.66 84.66 -70.87
N SER A 196 15.65 83.77 -70.97
CA SER A 196 15.95 83.05 -72.22
C SER A 196 15.16 81.74 -72.25
N SER A 197 14.35 81.54 -73.27
CA SER A 197 13.65 80.27 -73.52
C SER A 197 14.61 79.08 -73.61
N TYR A 198 15.83 79.31 -74.10
CA TYR A 198 16.90 78.31 -74.13
C TYR A 198 17.34 77.90 -72.72
N ALA A 199 17.55 78.86 -71.82
CA ALA A 199 17.96 78.59 -70.45
C ALA A 199 16.89 77.87 -69.63
N GLN A 200 15.63 78.23 -69.88
CA GLN A 200 14.49 77.55 -69.28
C GLN A 200 14.41 76.09 -69.75
N SER A 201 14.66 75.84 -71.04
CA SER A 201 14.71 74.48 -71.60
C SER A 201 15.91 73.67 -71.07
N ALA A 202 17.09 74.29 -70.92
CA ALA A 202 18.29 73.65 -70.40
C ALA A 202 18.16 73.32 -68.91
N GLY A 203 17.56 74.23 -68.12
CA GLY A 203 17.26 74.00 -66.71
C GLY A 203 16.22 72.89 -66.52
N GLN A 204 15.20 72.83 -67.37
CA GLN A 204 14.26 71.70 -67.39
C GLN A 204 14.93 70.38 -67.76
N GLN A 205 15.86 70.37 -68.71
CA GLN A 205 16.63 69.16 -69.04
C GLN A 205 17.48 68.69 -67.86
N ALA A 206 18.14 69.61 -67.15
CA ALA A 206 18.90 69.28 -65.94
C ALA A 206 18.00 68.73 -64.82
N TYR A 207 16.83 69.33 -64.59
CA TYR A 207 15.84 68.86 -63.63
C TYR A 207 15.33 67.45 -63.99
N ASN A 208 15.03 67.20 -65.26
CA ASN A 208 14.60 65.90 -65.75
C ASN A 208 15.67 64.81 -65.57
N GLY A 209 16.96 65.15 -65.63
CA GLY A 209 18.05 64.22 -65.32
C GLY A 209 18.01 63.72 -63.88
N TYR A 210 17.79 64.62 -62.91
CA TYR A 210 17.63 64.24 -61.51
C TYR A 210 16.38 63.38 -61.25
N LEU A 211 15.29 63.63 -61.97
CA LEU A 211 14.10 62.77 -61.91
C LEU A 211 14.36 61.37 -62.49
N GLN A 212 15.16 61.26 -63.55
CA GLN A 212 15.56 59.97 -64.11
C GLN A 212 16.46 59.18 -63.14
N GLU A 213 17.38 59.86 -62.45
CA GLU A 213 18.20 59.23 -61.40
C GLU A 213 17.34 58.71 -60.24
N LEU A 214 16.33 59.47 -59.81
CA LEU A 214 15.38 59.03 -58.79
C LEU A 214 14.56 57.81 -59.27
N ALA A 215 14.08 57.84 -60.52
CA ALA A 215 13.34 56.72 -61.10
C ALA A 215 14.21 55.45 -61.23
N ALA A 216 15.51 55.61 -61.45
CA ALA A 216 16.46 54.50 -61.52
C ALA A 216 16.70 53.80 -60.17
N MET A 217 16.40 54.46 -59.03
CA MET A 217 16.50 53.85 -57.70
C MET A 217 15.29 52.99 -57.32
N VAL A 218 14.12 53.21 -57.94
CA VAL A 218 12.88 52.48 -57.63
C VAL A 218 13.05 50.95 -57.69
N PRO A 219 13.72 50.36 -58.71
CA PRO A 219 13.95 48.91 -58.74
C PRO A 219 14.83 48.40 -57.59
N GLU A 220 15.82 49.18 -57.15
CA GLU A 220 16.70 48.81 -56.04
C GLU A 220 15.95 48.83 -54.71
N LEU A 221 15.15 49.87 -54.46
CA LEU A 221 14.33 49.98 -53.25
C LEU A 221 13.28 48.86 -53.20
N ARG A 222 12.63 48.56 -54.33
CA ARG A 222 11.72 47.41 -54.44
C ARG A 222 12.41 46.08 -54.12
N GLN A 223 13.65 45.88 -54.60
CA GLN A 223 14.42 44.67 -54.29
C GLN A 223 14.79 44.58 -52.81
N ALA A 224 15.18 45.69 -52.19
CA ALA A 224 15.46 45.75 -50.76
C ALA A 224 14.21 45.41 -49.93
N ALA A 225 13.07 46.04 -50.24
CA ALA A 225 11.79 45.76 -49.59
C ALA A 225 11.35 44.29 -49.77
N LEU A 226 11.52 43.72 -50.96
CA LEU A 226 11.23 42.30 -51.20
C LEU A 226 12.13 41.38 -50.36
N ALA A 227 13.42 41.72 -50.24
CA ALA A 227 14.36 40.94 -49.43
C ALA A 227 13.97 40.97 -47.95
N GLU A 228 13.58 42.12 -47.42
CA GLU A 228 13.07 42.27 -46.05
C GLU A 228 11.79 41.46 -45.84
N TYR A 229 10.81 41.59 -46.73
CA TYR A 229 9.57 40.79 -46.71
C TYR A 229 9.86 39.28 -46.70
N GLN A 230 10.82 38.81 -47.49
CA GLN A 230 11.20 37.39 -47.50
C GLN A 230 11.90 36.97 -46.21
N GLN A 231 12.75 37.81 -45.64
CA GLN A 231 13.43 37.53 -44.38
C GLN A 231 12.45 37.42 -43.21
N GLU A 232 11.49 38.34 -43.11
CA GLU A 232 10.43 38.28 -42.11
C GLU A 232 9.59 37.01 -42.22
N GLY A 233 9.19 36.64 -43.45
CA GLY A 233 8.44 35.41 -43.70
C GLY A 233 9.21 34.16 -43.25
N LYS A 234 10.51 34.11 -43.56
CA LYS A 234 11.40 33.03 -43.09
C LYS A 234 11.58 33.06 -41.58
N ALA A 235 11.68 34.23 -40.97
CA ALA A 235 11.82 34.36 -39.51
C ALA A 235 10.60 33.80 -38.78
N LEU A 236 9.38 34.10 -39.27
CA LEU A 236 8.14 33.54 -38.73
C LEU A 236 8.08 32.01 -38.89
N GLN A 237 8.41 31.49 -40.08
CA GLN A 237 8.48 30.04 -40.32
C GLN A 237 9.51 29.34 -39.41
N ASN A 238 10.67 29.97 -39.19
CA ASN A 238 11.68 29.45 -38.28
C ASN A 238 11.19 29.46 -36.83
N GLN A 239 10.51 30.51 -36.38
CA GLN A 239 9.90 30.56 -35.05
C GLN A 239 8.84 29.47 -34.87
N TYR A 240 7.97 29.28 -35.86
CA TYR A 240 6.96 28.22 -35.85
C TYR A 240 7.61 26.84 -35.76
N SER A 241 8.57 26.52 -36.63
CA SER A 241 9.22 25.20 -36.64
C SER A 241 10.01 24.90 -35.36
N MET A 242 10.66 25.91 -34.76
CA MET A 242 11.31 25.75 -33.45
C MET A 242 10.31 25.44 -32.34
N LEU A 243 9.16 26.11 -32.34
CA LEU A 243 8.12 25.91 -31.33
C LEU A 243 7.42 24.56 -31.51
N ASP A 244 7.17 24.16 -32.75
CA ASP A 244 6.60 22.86 -33.11
C ASP A 244 7.53 21.72 -32.69
N ALA A 245 8.85 21.87 -32.88
CA ALA A 245 9.83 20.91 -32.39
C ALA A 245 9.84 20.81 -30.84
N GLN A 246 9.63 21.93 -30.14
CA GLN A 246 9.52 21.94 -28.67
C GLN A 246 8.24 21.25 -28.21
N GLU A 247 7.10 21.52 -28.86
CA GLU A 247 5.82 20.84 -28.62
C GLU A 247 5.95 19.34 -28.79
N LYS A 248 6.53 18.90 -29.91
CA LYS A 248 6.79 17.49 -30.18
C LYS A 248 7.64 16.85 -29.08
N ALA A 249 8.72 17.52 -28.67
CA ALA A 249 9.58 17.01 -27.61
C ALA A 249 8.86 16.92 -26.24
N ASP A 250 7.94 17.86 -25.94
CA ASP A 250 7.15 17.84 -24.71
C ASP A 250 6.11 16.71 -24.74
N TYR A 251 5.44 16.52 -25.88
CA TYR A 251 4.52 15.40 -26.09
C TYR A 251 5.23 14.03 -25.99
N ASP A 252 6.39 13.90 -26.62
CA ASP A 252 7.18 12.66 -26.58
C ASP A 252 7.64 12.34 -25.13
N ARG A 253 8.00 13.35 -24.33
CA ARG A 253 8.28 13.19 -22.89
C ARG A 253 7.06 12.72 -22.11
N TRP A 254 5.89 13.32 -22.36
CA TRP A 254 4.65 12.91 -21.70
C TRP A 254 4.25 11.46 -22.07
N GLN A 255 4.36 11.10 -23.35
CA GLN A 255 4.13 9.73 -23.82
C GLN A 255 5.08 8.73 -23.16
N ALA A 256 6.38 9.06 -23.07
CA ALA A 256 7.36 8.22 -22.38
C ALA A 256 7.01 8.04 -20.90
N ALA A 257 6.67 9.13 -20.19
CA ALA A 257 6.27 9.08 -18.79
C ALA A 257 5.01 8.23 -18.58
N ARG A 258 4.03 8.32 -19.48
CA ARG A 258 2.83 7.47 -19.47
C ARG A 258 3.16 5.99 -19.71
N GLY A 259 4.05 5.70 -20.66
CA GLY A 259 4.51 4.33 -20.92
C GLY A 259 5.28 3.74 -19.73
N ASP A 260 6.12 4.53 -19.08
CA ASP A 260 6.87 4.09 -17.89
C ASP A 260 5.94 3.87 -16.70
N TRP A 261 4.93 4.73 -16.50
CA TRP A 261 3.89 4.51 -15.50
C TRP A 261 3.12 3.21 -15.75
N GLN A 262 2.71 2.94 -17.00
CA GLN A 262 2.02 1.69 -17.36
C GLN A 262 2.86 0.45 -17.01
N LYS A 263 4.15 0.45 -17.40
CA LYS A 263 5.07 -0.65 -17.06
C LYS A 263 5.23 -0.83 -15.55
N GLN A 264 5.30 0.26 -14.80
CA GLN A 264 5.39 0.19 -13.33
C GLN A 264 4.11 -0.38 -12.72
N LEU A 265 2.94 0.00 -13.24
CA LEU A 265 1.65 -0.50 -12.77
C LEU A 265 1.51 -2.00 -13.07
N GLU A 266 1.88 -2.43 -14.27
CA GLU A 266 1.92 -3.86 -14.65
C GLU A 266 2.85 -4.66 -13.75
N ALA A 267 4.07 -4.16 -13.49
CA ALA A 267 5.01 -4.81 -12.60
C ALA A 267 4.50 -4.88 -11.15
N ALA A 268 3.85 -3.82 -10.66
CA ALA A 268 3.26 -3.79 -9.32
C ALA A 268 2.06 -4.74 -9.20
N GLN A 269 1.23 -4.84 -10.25
CA GLN A 269 0.13 -5.79 -10.33
C GLN A 269 0.64 -7.24 -10.32
N ALA A 270 1.67 -7.54 -11.13
CA ALA A 270 2.29 -8.87 -11.15
C ALA A 270 2.88 -9.26 -9.80
N ALA A 271 3.56 -8.33 -9.11
CA ALA A 271 4.09 -8.57 -7.77
C ALA A 271 2.98 -8.85 -6.73
N TYR A 272 1.84 -8.14 -6.82
CA TYR A 272 0.68 -8.40 -5.96
C TYR A 272 0.07 -9.79 -6.21
N GLU A 273 -0.08 -10.17 -7.49
CA GLU A 273 -0.62 -11.49 -7.87
C GLU A 273 0.31 -12.65 -7.48
N ASP A 274 1.61 -12.47 -7.63
CA ASP A 274 2.62 -13.44 -7.22
C ASP A 274 2.64 -13.60 -5.68
N ALA A 275 2.70 -12.49 -4.95
CA ALA A 275 2.63 -12.51 -3.49
C ALA A 275 1.34 -13.20 -3.01
N GLY A 276 0.18 -12.86 -3.60
CA GLY A 276 -1.10 -13.50 -3.26
C GLY A 276 -1.11 -15.00 -3.55
N SER A 277 -0.57 -15.42 -4.69
CA SER A 277 -0.48 -16.85 -5.06
C SER A 277 0.43 -17.63 -4.12
N GLN A 278 1.59 -17.08 -3.76
CA GLN A 278 2.52 -17.70 -2.83
C GLN A 278 1.91 -17.81 -1.43
N ASP A 279 1.28 -16.74 -0.95
CA ASP A 279 0.64 -16.68 0.36
C ASP A 279 -0.52 -17.67 0.47
N GLN A 280 -1.36 -17.76 -0.57
CA GLN A 280 -2.45 -18.74 -0.63
C GLN A 280 -1.92 -20.18 -0.65
N LYS A 281 -0.82 -20.44 -1.36
CA LYS A 281 -0.16 -21.76 -1.38
C LYS A 281 0.42 -22.12 0.00
N LEU A 282 1.04 -21.15 0.69
CA LEU A 282 1.52 -21.33 2.05
C LEU A 282 0.36 -21.65 3.01
N TYR A 283 -0.74 -20.92 2.91
CA TYR A 283 -1.95 -21.18 3.68
C TYR A 283 -2.46 -22.62 3.49
N GLN A 284 -2.60 -23.07 2.23
CA GLN A 284 -3.03 -24.46 1.94
C GLN A 284 -2.04 -25.49 2.48
N THR A 285 -0.74 -25.24 2.34
CA THR A 285 0.32 -26.13 2.83
C THR A 285 0.28 -26.24 4.35
N LEU A 286 0.11 -25.13 5.05
CA LEU A 286 -0.01 -25.11 6.51
C LEU A 286 -1.29 -25.82 6.96
N LEU A 287 -2.42 -25.57 6.29
CA LEU A 287 -3.68 -26.24 6.62
C LEU A 287 -3.55 -27.75 6.47
N ALA A 288 -2.98 -28.24 5.36
CA ALA A 288 -2.72 -29.66 5.14
C ALA A 288 -1.76 -30.22 6.20
N HIS A 289 -0.63 -29.57 6.44
CA HIS A 289 0.36 -29.99 7.43
C HIS A 289 -0.24 -30.15 8.84
N PHE A 290 -1.01 -29.14 9.30
CA PHE A 290 -1.60 -29.19 10.64
C PHE A 290 -2.80 -30.16 10.72
N SER A 291 -3.52 -30.37 9.61
CA SER A 291 -4.57 -31.40 9.54
C SER A 291 -3.96 -32.80 9.67
N ASP A 292 -2.91 -33.08 8.90
CA ASP A 292 -2.19 -34.36 8.96
C ASP A 292 -1.56 -34.59 10.33
N LYS A 293 -0.96 -33.55 10.91
CA LYS A 293 -0.39 -33.60 12.28
C LYS A 293 -1.47 -33.92 13.31
N ALA A 294 -2.64 -33.30 13.23
CA ALA A 294 -3.76 -33.60 14.11
C ALA A 294 -4.24 -35.05 13.98
N GLU A 295 -4.31 -35.60 12.77
CA GLU A 295 -4.67 -37.01 12.59
C GLU A 295 -3.64 -37.96 13.20
N GLN A 296 -2.34 -37.66 13.04
CA GLN A 296 -1.26 -38.44 13.64
C GLN A 296 -1.31 -38.39 15.18
N GLU A 297 -1.49 -37.20 15.74
CA GLU A 297 -1.64 -36.99 17.19
C GLU A 297 -2.85 -37.75 17.75
N ARG A 298 -4.01 -37.69 17.07
CA ARG A 298 -5.21 -38.46 17.45
C ARG A 298 -4.96 -39.97 17.48
N LYS A 299 -4.25 -40.50 16.47
CA LYS A 299 -3.89 -41.93 16.38
C LYS A 299 -2.94 -42.35 17.50
N LEU A 300 -1.92 -41.54 17.79
CA LEU A 300 -0.96 -41.79 18.87
C LEU A 300 -1.61 -41.69 20.25
N SER A 301 -2.48 -40.70 20.45
CA SER A 301 -3.23 -40.55 21.69
C SER A 301 -4.16 -41.75 21.90
N ALA A 302 -4.87 -42.18 20.86
CA ALA A 302 -5.73 -43.38 20.90
C ALA A 302 -4.98 -44.68 21.22
N SER A 303 -3.68 -44.77 20.88
CA SER A 303 -2.82 -45.91 21.23
C SER A 303 -2.20 -45.81 22.64
N GLY A 304 -2.55 -44.78 23.41
CA GLY A 304 -2.10 -44.58 24.80
C GLY A 304 -0.80 -43.80 24.94
N VAL A 305 -0.27 -43.21 23.86
CA VAL A 305 0.93 -42.37 23.92
C VAL A 305 0.57 -40.99 24.47
N ARG A 306 1.23 -40.57 25.56
CA ARG A 306 1.09 -39.20 26.07
C ARG A 306 1.74 -38.22 25.08
N LEU A 307 0.93 -37.35 24.50
CA LEU A 307 1.41 -36.26 23.66
C LEU A 307 2.01 -35.15 24.53
N THR A 308 3.15 -34.61 24.11
CA THR A 308 3.76 -33.42 24.70
C THR A 308 3.76 -32.31 23.68
N ASP A 309 3.29 -31.14 24.08
CA ASP A 309 3.37 -29.94 23.27
C ASP A 309 4.84 -29.49 23.22
N SER A 310 5.53 -29.87 22.15
CA SER A 310 6.77 -29.21 21.76
C SER A 310 6.37 -27.78 21.48
N GLY A 311 6.59 -26.85 22.41
CA GLY A 311 6.10 -25.48 22.41
C GLY A 311 6.58 -24.62 21.23
N ASP A 312 6.24 -25.03 20.02
CA ASP A 312 6.27 -24.27 18.80
C ASP A 312 5.17 -23.23 18.92
N THR A 313 5.48 -22.24 19.74
CA THR A 313 4.81 -20.95 19.81
C THR A 313 5.14 -20.22 18.51
N GLY A 314 4.63 -20.75 17.39
CA GLY A 314 4.80 -20.24 16.02
C GLY A 314 4.09 -18.90 15.79
N SER A 315 4.23 -17.99 16.76
CA SER A 315 3.67 -16.65 16.77
C SER A 315 4.48 -15.77 17.74
N ARG A 316 5.82 -15.77 17.64
CA ARG A 316 6.54 -14.53 17.96
C ARG A 316 6.27 -13.62 16.79
N GLY A 317 5.42 -12.61 17.00
CA GLY A 317 4.97 -11.66 15.99
C GLY A 317 6.06 -11.38 14.96
N GLU A 318 5.92 -11.99 13.79
CA GLU A 318 6.92 -11.94 12.75
C GLU A 318 7.05 -10.48 12.35
N SER A 319 8.25 -9.95 12.57
CA SER A 319 8.56 -8.61 12.13
C SER A 319 8.36 -8.53 10.62
N LEU A 320 7.83 -7.41 10.16
CA LEU A 320 7.52 -7.16 8.77
C LEU A 320 8.66 -7.60 7.84
N SER A 321 8.36 -8.42 6.83
CA SER A 321 9.38 -8.92 5.90
C SER A 321 10.10 -7.76 5.21
N SER A 322 11.36 -7.96 4.81
CA SER A 322 12.11 -6.92 4.08
C SER A 322 11.41 -6.51 2.79
N THR A 323 10.83 -7.48 2.06
CA THR A 323 10.08 -7.25 0.83
C THR A 323 8.82 -6.42 1.08
N ALA A 324 8.06 -6.73 2.13
CA ALA A 324 6.89 -5.96 2.54
C ALA A 324 7.29 -4.53 2.96
N ALA A 325 8.37 -4.39 3.74
CA ALA A 325 8.88 -3.10 4.18
C ALA A 325 9.30 -2.20 3.02
N GLU A 326 10.00 -2.76 2.03
CA GLU A 326 10.43 -2.03 0.83
C GLU A 326 9.23 -1.62 -0.03
N SER A 327 8.25 -2.51 -0.22
CA SER A 327 7.04 -2.20 -1.00
C SER A 327 6.22 -1.10 -0.33
N LEU A 328 6.07 -1.13 0.99
CA LEU A 328 5.44 -0.05 1.75
C LEU A 328 6.24 1.25 1.67
N GLN A 329 7.57 1.19 1.76
CA GLN A 329 8.39 2.39 1.65
C GLN A 329 8.19 3.05 0.28
N ARG A 330 8.17 2.27 -0.80
CA ARG A 330 7.87 2.78 -2.15
C ARG A 330 6.46 3.37 -2.22
N ALA A 331 5.47 2.70 -1.62
CA ALA A 331 4.09 3.18 -1.59
C ALA A 331 3.96 4.54 -0.89
N VAL A 332 4.57 4.66 0.30
CA VAL A 332 4.62 5.91 1.08
C VAL A 332 5.30 7.02 0.27
N VAL A 333 6.44 6.75 -0.37
CA VAL A 333 7.12 7.73 -1.25
C VAL A 333 6.20 8.21 -2.38
N ASN A 334 5.46 7.30 -3.02
CA ASN A 334 4.56 7.65 -4.12
C ASN A 334 3.41 8.55 -3.64
N TYR A 335 2.80 8.23 -2.49
CA TYR A 335 1.77 9.10 -1.89
C TYR A 335 2.31 10.48 -1.52
N LEU A 336 3.51 10.55 -0.93
CA LEU A 336 4.15 11.83 -0.60
C LEU A 336 4.41 12.68 -1.86
N LYS A 337 4.89 12.08 -2.95
CA LYS A 337 5.09 12.79 -4.23
C LYS A 337 3.80 13.38 -4.80
N ARG A 338 2.65 12.74 -4.56
CA ARG A 338 1.34 13.21 -5.03
C ARG A 338 0.68 14.20 -4.07
N GLY A 339 1.33 14.55 -2.96
CA GLY A 339 0.77 15.44 -1.93
C GLY A 339 -0.21 14.76 -0.98
N ASN A 340 -0.34 13.43 -1.05
CA ASN A 340 -1.24 12.65 -0.21
C ASN A 340 -0.56 12.26 1.13
N GLY A 341 -0.12 13.27 1.88
CA GLY A 341 0.61 13.10 3.13
C GLY A 341 -0.15 12.28 4.18
N ASP A 342 -1.45 12.51 4.32
CA ASP A 342 -2.30 11.79 5.26
C ASP A 342 -2.38 10.29 4.93
N LEU A 343 -2.50 9.93 3.64
CA LEU A 343 -2.48 8.53 3.19
C LEU A 343 -1.12 7.88 3.44
N ALA A 344 -0.04 8.61 3.19
CA ALA A 344 1.32 8.14 3.45
C ALA A 344 1.56 7.86 4.94
N GLN A 345 1.10 8.77 5.81
CA GLN A 345 1.22 8.63 7.26
C GLN A 345 0.33 7.51 7.82
N ALA A 346 -0.93 7.43 7.37
CA ALA A 346 -1.85 6.37 7.76
C ALA A 346 -1.34 4.98 7.35
N LEU A 347 -0.80 4.85 6.13
CA LEU A 347 -0.22 3.60 5.65
C LEU A 347 1.00 3.19 6.49
N ALA A 348 1.89 4.12 6.82
CA ALA A 348 3.05 3.81 7.67
C ALA A 348 2.65 3.43 9.10
N ALA A 349 1.64 4.10 9.67
CA ALA A 349 1.13 3.82 11.01
C ALA A 349 0.54 2.40 11.13
N GLN A 350 -0.17 1.92 10.10
CA GLN A 350 -0.80 0.58 10.09
C GLN A 350 0.21 -0.56 10.37
N TYR A 351 1.46 -0.40 9.94
CA TYR A 351 2.50 -1.44 10.06
C TYR A 351 3.54 -1.16 11.15
N THR A 352 3.46 -0.03 11.84
CA THR A 352 4.48 0.42 12.80
C THR A 352 4.71 -0.56 13.95
N ALA A 353 3.66 -1.27 14.40
CA ALA A 353 3.74 -2.29 15.44
C ALA A 353 4.50 -3.56 15.01
N ARG A 354 4.58 -3.83 13.70
CA ARG A 354 5.25 -5.01 13.13
C ARG A 354 6.63 -4.69 12.56
N MET A 355 7.01 -3.42 12.45
CA MET A 355 8.34 -3.02 11.98
C MET A 355 9.43 -3.32 13.01
N THR A 356 10.60 -3.73 12.51
CA THR A 356 11.84 -3.73 13.28
C THR A 356 12.26 -2.29 13.63
N PRO A 357 13.10 -2.08 14.67
CA PRO A 357 13.62 -0.75 15.00
C PRO A 357 14.30 -0.04 13.81
N ALA A 358 15.05 -0.80 13.00
CA ALA A 358 15.72 -0.26 11.82
C ALA A 358 14.74 0.17 10.71
N GLN A 359 13.67 -0.61 10.48
CA GLN A 359 12.61 -0.23 9.53
C GLN A 359 11.89 1.02 10.03
N ARG A 360 11.52 1.08 11.31
CA ARG A 360 10.84 2.24 11.89
C ARG A 360 11.64 3.53 11.73
N GLN A 361 12.93 3.49 12.03
CA GLN A 361 13.83 4.65 11.87
C GLN A 361 13.90 5.13 10.40
N ARG A 362 13.84 4.22 9.41
CA ARG A 362 13.80 4.58 7.99
C ARG A 362 12.50 5.31 7.64
N PHE A 363 11.35 4.83 8.12
CA PHE A 363 10.06 5.48 7.90
C PHE A 363 9.94 6.83 8.60
N GLU A 364 10.41 6.95 9.85
CA GLU A 364 10.48 8.23 10.57
C GLU A 364 11.32 9.25 9.81
N LYS A 365 12.50 8.84 9.32
CA LYS A 365 13.36 9.71 8.50
C LYS A 365 12.69 10.11 7.20
N LEU A 366 12.00 9.18 6.54
CA LEU A 366 11.28 9.45 5.29
C LEU A 366 10.16 10.47 5.51
N LEU A 367 9.29 10.26 6.49
CA LEU A 367 8.19 11.18 6.81
C LEU A 367 8.71 12.53 7.31
N GLY A 368 9.79 12.54 8.08
CA GLY A 368 10.41 13.75 8.59
C GLY A 368 10.93 14.69 7.49
N GLN A 369 11.36 14.16 6.33
CA GLN A 369 11.72 14.99 5.16
C GLN A 369 10.55 15.82 4.63
N TYR A 370 9.32 15.39 4.91
CA TYR A 370 8.09 16.05 4.51
C TYR A 370 7.38 16.73 5.69
N GLY A 371 8.06 16.89 6.84
CA GLY A 371 7.50 17.52 8.03
C GLY A 371 6.45 16.69 8.77
N MET A 372 6.38 15.38 8.51
CA MET A 372 5.42 14.46 9.10
C MET A 372 6.08 13.55 10.14
N THR A 373 5.29 12.97 11.06
CA THR A 373 5.78 12.04 12.07
C THR A 373 5.11 10.67 11.95
N LEU A 374 5.87 9.62 12.26
CA LEU A 374 5.30 8.28 12.44
C LEU A 374 4.56 8.27 13.79
N ALA A 375 3.26 7.97 13.78
CA ALA A 375 2.42 7.98 14.97
C ALA A 375 2.54 6.69 15.79
#